data_AF-A0A498SBT4-F1
#
_entry.id   AF-A0A498SBT4-F1
#
_cell.length_a   1.000
_cell.length_b   1.000
_cell.length_c   1.000
_cell.angle_alpha   90.00
_cell.angle_beta   90.00
_cell.angle_gamma   90.00
#
_symmetry.space_group_name_H-M   'P 1'
#
loop_
_entity.id
_entity.type
_entity.pdbx_description
1 polymer ?
#
loop_
_entity_poly.entity_id
_entity_poly.type
_entity_poly.pdbx_seq_one_letter_code
_entity_poly.pdbx_strand_id
1 'polypeptide(L)'
;MFVTFTTQGFWKKFGEFREQATVYYKQRFIVLLKGEMPNSYYIWSSYPLLNHAEETHVRIAVLEEYEGDFNDDGKPDLIELNVTFPIEEKDKICGVFYMFLFEYQLDQRSRFSMETAVLDDLEHATMSSSVTVSGDLWLDQAAPLWSSGRDPNHGGPLINESSLDLTQYNPAEIVSRNSFRNFTTILKR
;
A
#
# COMPACT_ATOMS: atom_id res chain seq x y z
N MET A 1 40.14 12.39 -26.74
CA MET A 1 39.89 13.81 -27.08
C MET A 1 38.57 14.19 -26.44
N PHE A 2 38.61 14.93 -25.33
CA PHE A 2 37.39 15.43 -24.67
C PHE A 2 37.19 16.87 -25.12
N VAL A 3 36.07 17.14 -25.76
CA VAL A 3 35.64 18.50 -26.09
C VAL A 3 34.86 19.01 -24.89
N THR A 4 35.35 20.06 -24.22
CA THR A 4 34.62 20.73 -23.13
C THR A 4 34.25 22.14 -23.60
N PHE A 5 32.94 22.41 -23.69
CA PHE A 5 32.42 23.77 -23.89
C PHE A 5 32.19 24.44 -22.53
N THR A 6 32.77 25.62 -22.33
CA THR A 6 32.50 26.46 -21.15
C THR A 6 31.30 27.36 -21.46
N THR A 7 30.11 26.97 -21.05
CA THR A 7 28.92 27.83 -21.12
C THR A 7 28.55 28.27 -19.71
N GLN A 8 28.40 29.59 -19.53
CA GLN A 8 28.04 30.23 -18.27
C GLN A 8 26.63 29.80 -17.84
N GLY A 9 26.57 28.86 -16.88
CA GLY A 9 25.38 28.55 -16.07
C GLY A 9 24.27 27.76 -16.78
N PHE A 10 24.35 26.43 -16.74
CA PHE A 10 23.15 25.60 -16.98
C PHE A 10 22.25 25.65 -15.75
N TRP A 11 20.99 26.04 -15.94
CA TRP A 11 19.96 25.93 -14.90
C TRP A 11 19.58 24.45 -14.73
N LYS A 12 19.96 23.85 -13.60
CA LYS A 12 19.59 22.47 -13.27
C LYS A 12 18.06 22.38 -13.14
N LYS A 13 17.41 21.65 -14.05
CA LYS A 13 15.95 21.44 -14.04
C LYS A 13 15.51 20.30 -13.14
N PHE A 14 16.31 19.24 -13.07
CA PHE A 14 16.04 18.05 -12.26
C PHE A 14 17.29 17.63 -11.50
N GLY A 15 17.10 17.00 -10.35
CA GLY A 15 18.16 16.40 -9.56
C GLY A 15 17.69 15.11 -8.91
N GLU A 16 18.58 14.15 -8.81
CA GLU A 16 18.35 12.89 -8.11
C GLU A 16 18.87 13.00 -6.68
N PHE A 17 18.07 12.52 -5.74
CA PHE A 17 18.38 12.52 -4.32
C PHE A 17 17.87 11.22 -3.71
N ARG A 18 18.53 10.77 -2.65
CA ARG A 18 18.10 9.63 -1.84
C ARG A 18 17.82 10.12 -0.44
N GLU A 19 16.69 9.72 0.09
CA GLU A 19 16.20 10.06 1.42
C GLU A 19 15.53 8.81 2.00
N GLN A 20 15.66 8.60 3.32
CA GLN A 20 14.89 7.59 4.03
C GLN A 20 13.54 8.22 4.43
N ALA A 21 12.48 7.67 3.87
CA ALA A 21 11.13 8.07 4.21
C ALA A 21 10.74 7.59 5.60
N THR A 22 9.83 8.33 6.22
CA THR A 22 9.13 7.89 7.41
C THR A 22 7.81 7.26 6.96
N VAL A 23 7.56 6.01 7.37
CA VAL A 23 6.38 5.24 6.96
C VAL A 23 5.68 4.71 8.20
N TYR A 24 4.39 5.00 8.34
CA TYR A 24 3.59 4.52 9.46
C TYR A 24 2.40 3.72 8.96
N TYR A 25 2.09 2.60 9.61
CA TYR A 25 0.88 1.85 9.29
C TYR A 25 -0.36 2.63 9.73
N LYS A 26 -1.32 2.84 8.82
CA LYS A 26 -2.55 3.60 9.12
C LYS A 26 -3.63 2.79 9.83
N GLN A 27 -3.37 1.51 10.12
CA GLN A 27 -4.36 0.59 10.67
C GLN A 27 -5.63 0.50 9.80
N ARG A 28 -5.46 0.73 8.49
CA ARG A 28 -6.50 0.59 7.49
C ARG A 28 -6.14 -0.52 6.52
N PHE A 29 -7.04 -1.47 6.38
CA PHE A 29 -6.83 -2.65 5.57
C PHE A 29 -8.11 -3.24 5.01
N ILE A 30 -7.96 -3.98 3.91
CA ILE A 30 -8.94 -4.91 3.36
C ILE A 30 -8.19 -6.20 3.03
N VAL A 31 -8.69 -7.33 3.49
CA VAL A 31 -8.19 -8.65 3.09
C VAL A 31 -9.37 -9.50 2.65
N LEU A 32 -9.27 -10.04 1.44
CA LEU A 32 -10.27 -10.90 0.81
C LEU A 32 -9.60 -12.21 0.41
N LEU A 33 -10.06 -13.31 1.00
CA LEU A 33 -9.65 -14.66 0.67
C LEU A 33 -10.59 -15.20 -0.42
N LYS A 34 -10.04 -15.54 -1.58
CA LYS A 34 -10.79 -16.11 -2.71
C LYS A 34 -10.81 -17.62 -2.61
N GLY A 35 -11.99 -18.22 -2.67
CA GLY A 35 -12.19 -19.67 -2.68
C GLY A 35 -12.12 -20.28 -4.09
N GLU A 36 -12.31 -21.59 -4.17
CA GLU A 36 -12.29 -22.36 -5.44
C GLU A 36 -13.49 -22.02 -6.36
N MET A 37 -14.67 -21.80 -5.79
CA MET A 37 -15.88 -21.51 -6.56
C MET A 37 -16.12 -20.00 -6.70
N PRO A 38 -16.73 -19.55 -7.81
CA PRO A 38 -17.23 -18.18 -7.92
C PRO A 38 -18.17 -17.87 -6.75
N ASN A 39 -18.02 -16.69 -6.14
CA ASN A 39 -18.77 -16.26 -4.94
C ASN A 39 -18.46 -17.04 -3.64
N SER A 40 -17.48 -17.94 -3.64
CA SER A 40 -16.92 -18.49 -2.40
C SER A 40 -15.75 -17.61 -1.98
N TYR A 41 -15.94 -16.72 -1.00
CA TYR A 41 -14.86 -15.88 -0.49
C TYR A 41 -15.13 -15.49 0.97
N TYR A 42 -14.06 -15.08 1.64
CA TYR A 42 -14.13 -14.47 2.96
C TYR A 42 -13.51 -13.09 2.94
N ILE A 43 -14.06 -12.19 3.74
CA ILE A 43 -13.56 -10.82 3.82
C ILE A 43 -13.40 -10.38 5.27
N TRP A 44 -12.35 -9.61 5.52
CA TRP A 44 -12.20 -8.84 6.73
C TRP A 44 -11.55 -7.51 6.41
N SER A 45 -12.08 -6.44 7.01
CA SER A 45 -11.55 -5.10 6.77
C SER A 45 -11.68 -4.21 7.99
N SER A 46 -10.94 -3.11 7.98
CA SER A 46 -11.10 -2.01 8.93
C SER A 46 -12.31 -1.11 8.61
N TYR A 47 -13.11 -1.42 7.58
CA TYR A 47 -14.19 -0.57 7.09
C TYR A 47 -15.57 -1.15 7.48
N PRO A 48 -16.27 -0.53 8.45
CA PRO A 48 -17.54 -1.07 8.94
C PRO A 48 -18.62 -1.18 7.86
N LEU A 49 -18.67 -0.23 6.92
CA LEU A 49 -19.65 -0.23 5.83
C LEU A 49 -19.47 -1.47 4.93
N LEU A 50 -18.22 -1.81 4.59
CA LEU A 50 -17.91 -2.99 3.78
C LEU A 50 -18.24 -4.27 4.55
N ASN A 51 -17.83 -4.37 5.82
CA ASN A 51 -18.12 -5.54 6.65
C ASN A 51 -19.63 -5.77 6.83
N HIS A 52 -20.40 -4.69 6.98
CA HIS A 52 -21.86 -4.80 7.08
C HIS A 52 -22.50 -5.21 5.74
N ALA A 53 -22.01 -4.68 4.61
CA ALA A 53 -22.53 -5.06 3.30
C ALA A 53 -22.25 -6.53 2.95
N GLU A 54 -21.12 -7.07 3.42
CA GLU A 54 -20.65 -8.43 3.15
C GLU A 54 -20.86 -9.39 4.33
N GLU A 55 -21.85 -9.16 5.20
CA GLU A 55 -22.04 -9.86 6.47
C GLU A 55 -21.96 -11.40 6.36
N THR A 56 -22.49 -11.97 5.27
CA THR A 56 -22.45 -13.43 5.01
C THR A 56 -21.05 -13.97 4.74
N HIS A 57 -20.17 -13.14 4.15
CA HIS A 57 -18.79 -13.47 3.78
C HIS A 57 -17.79 -13.00 4.83
N VAL A 58 -18.21 -12.22 5.82
CA VAL A 58 -17.29 -11.72 6.86
C VAL A 58 -16.76 -12.87 7.73
N ARG A 59 -15.45 -12.88 7.91
CA ARG A 59 -14.75 -13.74 8.88
C ARG A 59 -13.75 -12.89 9.64
N ILE A 60 -13.98 -12.69 10.93
CA ILE A 60 -13.12 -11.86 11.77
C ILE A 60 -11.75 -12.53 11.87
N ALA A 61 -10.72 -11.84 11.38
CA ALA A 61 -9.34 -12.27 11.47
C ALA A 61 -8.61 -11.54 12.60
N VAL A 62 -7.56 -12.19 13.14
CA VAL A 62 -6.62 -11.56 14.06
C VAL A 62 -5.54 -10.87 13.23
N LEU A 63 -5.35 -9.56 13.44
CA LEU A 63 -4.27 -8.77 12.87
C LEU A 63 -3.27 -8.45 13.98
N GLU A 64 -2.03 -8.90 13.83
CA GLU A 64 -0.91 -8.55 14.69
C GLU A 64 0.01 -7.61 13.92
N GLU A 65 0.39 -6.49 14.55
CA GLU A 65 1.29 -5.49 13.97
C GLU A 65 2.56 -5.37 14.82
N TYR A 66 3.70 -5.27 14.15
CA TYR A 66 4.98 -5.01 14.78
C TYR A 66 5.74 -3.95 13.96
N GLU A 67 6.17 -2.88 14.63
CA GLU A 67 7.03 -1.85 14.05
C GLU A 67 8.37 -1.85 14.80
N GLY A 68 9.47 -1.95 14.05
CA GLY A 68 10.83 -1.93 14.57
C GLY A 68 11.59 -0.71 14.08
N ASP A 69 12.25 -0.02 15.00
CA ASP A 69 13.29 0.99 14.74
C ASP A 69 14.61 0.39 15.24
N PHE A 70 15.53 0.07 14.32
CA PHE A 70 16.77 -0.63 14.66
C PHE A 70 17.95 0.31 14.90
N ASN A 71 17.81 1.57 14.48
CA ASN A 71 18.87 2.56 14.54
C ASN A 71 18.56 3.71 15.52
N ASP A 72 17.39 3.68 16.16
CA ASP A 72 16.88 4.64 17.14
C ASP A 72 16.79 6.08 16.58
N ASP A 73 16.54 6.25 15.27
CA ASP A 73 16.35 7.57 14.65
C ASP A 73 14.91 8.08 14.72
N GLY A 74 14.00 7.28 15.29
CA GLY A 74 12.59 7.60 15.45
C GLY A 74 11.74 7.30 14.22
N LYS A 75 12.26 6.56 13.24
CA LYS A 75 11.53 6.11 12.06
C LYS A 75 11.39 4.58 12.06
N PRO A 76 10.23 4.04 11.68
CA PRO A 76 10.09 2.61 11.46
C PRO A 76 11.02 2.14 10.33
N ASP A 77 11.93 1.22 10.66
CA ASP A 77 12.81 0.52 9.71
C ASP A 77 12.14 -0.76 9.19
N LEU A 78 11.29 -1.39 10.00
CA LEU A 78 10.58 -2.62 9.68
C LEU A 78 9.12 -2.52 10.13
N ILE A 79 8.21 -2.96 9.27
CA ILE A 79 6.79 -3.16 9.60
C ILE A 79 6.42 -4.58 9.23
N GLU A 80 5.99 -5.37 10.23
CA GLU A 80 5.47 -6.72 10.05
C GLU A 80 3.97 -6.74 10.36
N LEU A 81 3.18 -7.32 9.46
CA LEU A 81 1.74 -7.46 9.58
C LEU A 81 1.37 -8.94 9.41
N ASN A 82 0.84 -9.55 10.47
CA ASN A 82 0.39 -10.94 10.44
C ASN A 82 -1.14 -11.00 10.53
N VAL A 83 -1.79 -11.55 9.50
CA VAL A 83 -3.25 -11.70 9.45
C VAL A 83 -3.62 -13.17 9.49
N THR A 84 -4.35 -13.58 10.53
CA THR A 84 -4.76 -14.97 10.74
C THR A 84 -6.27 -15.09 10.68
N PHE A 85 -6.77 -15.79 9.64
CA PHE A 85 -8.19 -16.08 9.49
C PHE A 85 -8.56 -17.43 10.14
N PRO A 86 -9.73 -17.52 10.78
CA PRO A 86 -10.27 -18.80 11.26
C PRO A 86 -10.85 -19.59 10.08
N ILE A 87 -9.99 -20.28 9.33
CA ILE A 87 -10.37 -21.16 8.20
C ILE A 87 -10.47 -22.62 8.66
N GLU A 88 -11.41 -23.36 8.09
CA GLU A 88 -11.55 -24.81 8.30
C GLU A 88 -10.93 -25.60 7.12
N GLU A 89 -10.64 -26.90 7.30
CA GLU A 89 -10.07 -27.74 6.22
C GLU A 89 -10.94 -27.83 4.95
N LYS A 90 -12.25 -27.59 5.10
CA LYS A 90 -13.21 -27.55 3.98
C LYS A 90 -13.10 -26.25 3.16
N ASP A 91 -12.50 -25.20 3.72
CA ASP A 91 -12.44 -23.88 3.15
C ASP A 91 -11.22 -23.79 2.22
N LYS A 92 -11.43 -24.15 0.96
CA LYS A 92 -10.38 -24.16 -0.05
C LYS A 92 -10.11 -22.76 -0.57
N ILE A 93 -9.02 -22.15 -0.10
CA ILE A 93 -8.57 -20.82 -0.54
C ILE A 93 -7.59 -20.96 -1.71
N CYS A 94 -7.93 -20.34 -2.83
CA CYS A 94 -7.14 -20.35 -4.07
C CYS A 94 -6.56 -18.97 -4.42
N GLY A 95 -6.87 -17.93 -3.66
CA GLY A 95 -6.31 -16.62 -3.91
C GLY A 95 -6.53 -15.66 -2.75
N VAL A 96 -5.85 -14.52 -2.82
CA VAL A 96 -5.94 -13.48 -1.80
C VAL A 96 -5.76 -12.13 -2.46
N PHE A 97 -6.72 -11.25 -2.23
CA PHE A 97 -6.53 -9.82 -2.39
C PHE A 97 -6.25 -9.21 -1.03
N TYR A 98 -5.23 -8.37 -0.94
CA TYR A 98 -4.97 -7.60 0.26
C TYR A 98 -4.64 -6.16 -0.10
N MET A 99 -4.95 -5.26 0.81
CA MET A 99 -4.58 -3.87 0.76
C MET A 99 -4.32 -3.39 2.18
N PHE A 100 -3.14 -2.83 2.42
CA PHE A 100 -2.76 -2.15 3.65
C PHE A 100 -2.36 -0.72 3.33
N LEU A 101 -2.89 0.24 4.09
CA LEU A 101 -2.60 1.66 3.88
C LEU A 101 -1.54 2.15 4.87
N PHE A 102 -0.65 2.98 4.36
CA PHE A 102 0.44 3.58 5.10
C PHE A 102 0.46 5.10 4.87
N GLU A 103 0.93 5.82 5.86
CA GLU A 103 1.26 7.23 5.73
C GLU A 103 2.74 7.33 5.37
N TYR A 104 3.05 7.91 4.22
CA TYR A 104 4.40 8.03 3.69
C TYR A 104 4.85 9.49 3.74
N GLN A 105 6.02 9.77 4.34
CA GLN A 105 6.51 11.12 4.54
C GLN A 105 7.99 11.27 4.15
N LEU A 106 8.30 12.40 3.51
CA LEU A 106 9.65 12.90 3.25
C LEU A 106 9.77 14.30 3.86
N ASP A 107 10.90 14.59 4.49
CA ASP A 107 11.10 15.81 5.28
C ASP A 107 12.43 16.53 5.01
N GLN A 108 13.42 15.89 4.36
CA GLN A 108 14.74 16.46 4.16
C GLN A 108 14.79 17.41 2.96
N ARG A 109 14.40 16.96 1.77
CA ARG A 109 14.50 17.77 0.53
C ARG A 109 13.15 18.32 0.08
N SER A 110 12.18 17.44 -0.06
CA SER A 110 10.81 17.77 -0.45
C SER A 110 9.93 17.44 0.74
N ARG A 111 9.27 18.44 1.33
CA ARG A 111 8.30 18.18 2.41
C ARG A 111 7.03 17.63 1.80
N PHE A 112 6.94 16.31 1.75
CA PHE A 112 5.93 15.57 1.02
C PHE A 112 5.27 14.56 1.95
N SER A 113 3.94 14.51 1.94
CA SER A 113 3.23 13.41 2.60
C SER A 113 2.13 12.87 1.70
N MET A 114 1.90 11.57 1.75
CA MET A 114 0.79 10.92 1.05
C MET A 114 0.29 9.71 1.80
N GLU A 115 -0.95 9.34 1.50
CA GLU A 115 -1.43 7.99 1.77
C GLU A 115 -0.99 7.08 0.61
N THR A 116 -0.35 5.98 0.97
CA THR A 116 0.05 4.94 0.02
C THR A 116 -0.55 3.60 0.39
N ALA A 117 -0.61 2.70 -0.58
CA ALA A 117 -1.13 1.36 -0.41
C ALA A 117 -0.08 0.32 -0.81
N VAL A 118 0.07 -0.70 0.04
CA VAL A 118 0.65 -1.98 -0.37
C VAL A 118 -0.51 -2.91 -0.63
N LEU A 119 -0.72 -3.23 -1.90
CA LEU A 119 -1.81 -4.05 -2.35
C LEU A 119 -1.37 -5.00 -3.46
N ASP A 120 -2.02 -6.16 -3.53
CA ASP A 120 -1.87 -7.11 -4.62
C ASP A 120 -3.10 -8.00 -4.69
N ASP A 121 -3.32 -8.59 -5.87
CA ASP A 121 -4.36 -9.60 -6.10
C ASP A 121 -3.70 -10.90 -6.58
N LEU A 122 -3.42 -11.78 -5.63
CA LEU A 122 -2.69 -13.01 -5.87
C LEU A 122 -3.64 -14.18 -6.12
N GLU A 123 -3.59 -14.74 -7.32
CA GLU A 123 -4.29 -15.97 -7.66
C GLU A 123 -3.30 -17.14 -7.71
N HIS A 124 -3.67 -18.24 -7.05
CA HIS A 124 -2.88 -19.47 -7.01
C HIS A 124 -3.67 -20.59 -7.71
N ALA A 125 -2.99 -21.33 -8.57
CA ALA A 125 -3.57 -22.51 -9.22
C ALA A 125 -3.86 -23.67 -8.23
N THR A 126 -3.34 -23.58 -7.02
CA THR A 126 -3.41 -24.60 -5.97
C THR A 126 -3.81 -23.99 -4.64
N MET A 127 -4.48 -24.77 -3.80
CA MET A 127 -4.95 -24.31 -2.49
C MET A 127 -3.76 -23.97 -1.59
N SER A 128 -3.81 -22.81 -0.93
CA SER A 128 -2.80 -22.40 0.04
C SER A 128 -3.43 -22.07 1.39
N SER A 129 -2.72 -22.40 2.46
CA SER A 129 -3.09 -22.05 3.84
C SER A 129 -2.38 -20.79 4.34
N SER A 130 -1.34 -20.32 3.63
CA SER A 130 -0.58 -19.13 4.02
C SER A 130 0.01 -18.43 2.80
N VAL A 131 0.25 -17.13 2.95
CA VAL A 131 0.97 -16.31 1.98
C VAL A 131 1.94 -15.42 2.75
N THR A 132 3.16 -15.27 2.25
CA THR A 132 4.14 -14.36 2.83
C THR A 132 4.65 -13.45 1.72
N VAL A 133 4.52 -12.15 1.94
CA VAL A 133 5.00 -11.12 1.03
C VAL A 133 5.98 -10.25 1.80
N SER A 134 7.20 -10.14 1.27
CA SER A 134 8.26 -9.31 1.83
C SER A 134 8.99 -8.57 0.72
N GLY A 135 9.56 -7.42 1.09
CA GLY A 135 10.35 -6.56 0.23
C GLY A 135 10.56 -5.19 0.85
N ASP A 136 11.46 -4.41 0.25
CA ASP A 136 11.69 -3.03 0.61
C ASP A 136 10.58 -2.16 0.02
N LEU A 137 10.03 -1.23 0.80
CA LEU A 137 9.05 -0.28 0.29
C LEU A 137 9.76 0.86 -0.45
N TRP A 138 9.55 0.94 -1.76
CA TRP A 138 10.11 2.00 -2.61
C TRP A 138 9.01 2.92 -3.13
N LEU A 139 9.29 4.22 -3.13
CA LEU A 139 8.48 5.21 -3.82
C LEU A 139 8.64 5.06 -5.34
N ASP A 140 7.53 4.91 -6.04
CA ASP A 140 7.44 4.98 -7.49
C ASP A 140 6.82 6.33 -7.89
N GLN A 141 7.50 7.04 -8.79
CA GLN A 141 7.22 8.43 -9.13
C GLN A 141 6.97 8.57 -10.62
N ALA A 142 5.73 8.85 -11.02
CA ALA A 142 5.39 9.22 -12.40
C ALA A 142 5.70 10.70 -12.71
N ALA A 143 5.88 11.52 -11.66
CA ALA A 143 6.24 12.93 -11.77
C ALA A 143 7.32 13.31 -10.74
N PRO A 144 8.19 14.29 -11.03
CA PRO A 144 9.20 14.73 -10.09
C PRO A 144 8.58 15.48 -8.91
N LEU A 145 9.13 15.27 -7.71
CA LEU A 145 8.79 16.08 -6.55
C LEU A 145 9.31 17.51 -6.71
N TRP A 146 8.58 18.47 -6.14
CA TRP A 146 9.05 19.84 -6.09
C TRP A 146 10.25 19.96 -5.15
N SER A 147 11.27 20.70 -5.59
CA SER A 147 12.52 20.90 -4.84
C SER A 147 12.37 21.79 -3.60
N SER A 148 11.19 22.39 -3.41
CA SER A 148 10.85 23.24 -2.28
C SER A 148 9.33 23.31 -2.11
N GLY A 149 8.89 23.78 -0.95
CA GLY A 149 7.48 23.85 -0.59
C GLY A 149 7.03 22.66 0.25
N ARG A 150 5.75 22.68 0.63
CA ARG A 150 5.09 21.61 1.38
C ARG A 150 3.96 21.09 0.52
N ASP A 151 3.93 19.79 0.31
CA ASP A 151 2.89 19.08 -0.41
C ASP A 151 2.29 18.01 0.50
N PRO A 152 1.46 18.42 1.47
CA PRO A 152 0.85 17.49 2.40
C PRO A 152 -0.38 16.82 1.78
N ASN A 153 -0.56 15.53 2.07
CA ASN A 153 -1.70 14.73 1.64
C ASN A 153 -1.83 14.60 0.12
N HIS A 154 -0.71 14.45 -0.58
CA HIS A 154 -0.69 14.29 -2.02
C HIS A 154 -1.53 13.07 -2.45
N GLY A 155 -2.43 13.26 -3.42
CA GLY A 155 -3.34 12.22 -3.90
C GLY A 155 -4.54 11.93 -3.00
N GLY A 156 -4.58 12.47 -1.77
CA GLY A 156 -5.68 12.27 -0.83
C GLY A 156 -5.90 10.80 -0.42
N PRO A 157 -7.00 10.50 0.29
CA PRO A 157 -7.31 9.14 0.72
C PRO A 157 -7.69 8.26 -0.48
N LEU A 158 -7.27 6.99 -0.45
CA LEU A 158 -7.59 6.00 -1.48
C LEU A 158 -9.06 5.58 -1.40
N ILE A 159 -9.62 5.52 -0.19
CA ILE A 159 -11.02 5.17 0.08
C ILE A 159 -11.72 6.37 0.72
N ASN A 160 -12.91 6.70 0.21
CA ASN A 160 -13.73 7.77 0.76
C ASN A 160 -14.74 7.19 1.76
N GLU A 161 -14.35 7.16 3.04
CA GLU A 161 -15.18 6.65 4.13
C GLU A 161 -16.48 7.42 4.34
N SER A 162 -16.59 8.66 3.83
CA SER A 162 -17.85 9.43 3.89
C SER A 162 -18.85 9.02 2.81
N SER A 163 -18.42 8.28 1.79
CA SER A 163 -19.29 7.79 0.73
C SER A 163 -19.93 6.45 1.11
N LEU A 164 -21.23 6.31 0.81
CA LEU A 164 -21.98 5.05 0.97
C LEU A 164 -21.89 4.14 -0.26
N ASP A 165 -21.16 4.56 -1.30
CA ASP A 165 -20.96 3.76 -2.50
C ASP A 165 -20.06 2.55 -2.20
N LEU A 166 -20.62 1.34 -2.35
CA LEU A 166 -19.90 0.09 -2.11
C LEU A 166 -18.94 -0.28 -3.24
N THR A 167 -19.13 0.27 -4.45
CA THR A 167 -18.27 -0.04 -5.60
C THR A 167 -16.81 0.37 -5.35
N GLN A 168 -16.59 1.36 -4.46
CA GLN A 168 -15.27 1.82 -4.10
C GLN A 168 -14.38 0.77 -3.43
N TYR A 169 -14.98 -0.28 -2.85
CA TYR A 169 -14.29 -1.37 -2.16
C TYR A 169 -13.97 -2.56 -3.07
N ASN A 170 -14.41 -2.53 -4.34
CA ASN A 170 -14.08 -3.56 -5.30
C ASN A 170 -12.56 -3.59 -5.54
N PRO A 171 -11.88 -4.75 -5.39
CA PRO A 171 -10.44 -4.88 -5.65
C PRO A 171 -9.98 -4.27 -6.96
N ALA A 172 -10.73 -4.48 -8.05
CA ALA A 172 -10.39 -3.94 -9.37
C ALA A 172 -10.45 -2.39 -9.40
N GLU A 173 -11.45 -1.80 -8.75
CA GLU A 173 -11.59 -0.34 -8.65
C GLU A 173 -10.50 0.27 -7.77
N ILE A 174 -10.11 -0.42 -6.68
CA ILE A 174 -9.02 0.00 -5.80
C ILE A 174 -7.68 0.00 -6.56
N VAL A 175 -7.35 -1.11 -7.21
CA VAL A 175 -6.10 -1.27 -8.00
C VAL A 175 -6.05 -0.21 -9.10
N SER A 176 -7.15 -0.07 -9.86
CA SER A 176 -7.30 0.93 -10.92
C SER A 176 -7.05 2.34 -10.38
N ARG A 177 -7.73 2.74 -9.29
CA ARG A 177 -7.58 4.05 -8.67
C ARG A 177 -6.17 4.31 -8.16
N ASN A 178 -5.52 3.30 -7.57
CA ASN A 178 -4.13 3.43 -7.11
C ASN A 178 -3.18 3.65 -8.29
N SER A 179 -3.39 2.95 -9.42
CA SER A 179 -2.55 3.06 -10.61
C SER A 179 -2.58 4.43 -11.30
N PHE A 180 -3.66 5.21 -11.11
CA PHE A 180 -3.77 6.56 -11.66
C PHE A 180 -3.07 7.64 -10.81
N ARG A 181 -2.51 7.29 -9.66
CA ARG A 181 -1.77 8.24 -8.82
C ARG A 181 -0.40 8.52 -9.43
N ASN A 182 0.04 9.77 -9.34
CA ASN A 182 1.39 10.16 -9.78
C ASN A 182 2.50 9.59 -8.88
N PHE A 183 2.14 9.21 -7.66
CA PHE A 183 3.04 8.68 -6.65
C PHE A 183 2.39 7.46 -6.02
N THR A 184 3.11 6.35 -6.02
CA THR A 184 2.70 5.08 -5.43
C THR A 184 3.89 4.45 -4.73
N THR A 185 3.67 3.33 -4.04
CA THR A 185 4.77 2.54 -3.49
C THR A 185 4.73 1.13 -4.03
N ILE A 186 5.91 0.55 -4.22
CA ILE A 186 6.10 -0.83 -4.66
C ILE A 186 7.00 -1.56 -3.68
N LEU A 187 6.78 -2.87 -3.52
CA LEU A 187 7.71 -3.73 -2.81
C LEU A 187 8.77 -4.24 -3.79
N LYS A 188 10.04 -3.90 -3.54
CA LYS A 188 11.18 -4.43 -4.31
C LYS A 188 11.83 -5.58 -3.55
N ARG A 189 12.24 -6.61 -4.29
CA ARG A 189 13.02 -7.75 -3.80
C ARG A 189 14.46 -7.67 -4.32
#